data_AF-A0AB72ZM36-F1
#
_entry.id   AF-A0AB72ZM36-F1
#
_cell.length_a   1.000
_cell.length_b   1.000
_cell.length_c   1.000
_cell.angle_alpha   90.00
_cell.angle_beta   90.00
_cell.angle_gamma   90.00
#
_symmetry.space_group_name_H-M   'P 1'
#
loop_
_entity.id
_entity.type
_entity.pdbx_description
1 polymer ?
#
loop_
_entity_poly.entity_id
_entity_poly.type
_entity_poly.pdbx_seq_one_letter_code
_entity_poly.pdbx_strand_id
1 'polypeptide(L)'
;MQGDVDMYSVVKAILTEEQRRQSLGDMRPIPMRPDHGHQMLDDLHKKTNPGYSAIGRLKGLAEVRGVELALKRTFFPELKQ
;
A
#
# COMPACT_ATOMS: atom_id res chain seq x y z
N MET A 1 5.44 5.33 -16.72
CA MET A 1 5.84 6.49 -15.90
C MET A 1 5.96 6.04 -14.46
N GLN A 2 7.04 6.42 -13.77
CA GLN A 2 7.08 6.38 -12.31
C GLN A 2 6.23 7.55 -11.79
N GLY A 3 5.51 7.34 -10.67
CA GLY A 3 4.60 8.35 -10.14
C GLY A 3 5.35 9.45 -9.38
N ASP A 4 4.77 10.65 -9.34
CA ASP A 4 5.33 11.81 -8.61
C ASP A 4 5.20 11.68 -7.08
N VAL A 5 4.45 10.68 -6.61
CA VAL A 5 4.18 10.47 -5.19
C VAL A 5 5.34 9.71 -4.54
N ASP A 6 5.94 10.32 -3.52
CA ASP A 6 6.87 9.64 -2.62
C ASP A 6 6.09 8.66 -1.71
N MET A 7 5.85 7.46 -2.22
CA MET A 7 5.14 6.41 -1.51
C MET A 7 5.84 5.97 -0.22
N TYR A 8 7.16 6.12 -0.12
CA TYR A 8 7.88 5.83 1.12
C TYR A 8 7.43 6.79 2.22
N SER A 9 7.45 8.10 1.94
CA SER A 9 7.05 9.13 2.90
C SER A 9 5.56 9.04 3.26
N VAL A 10 4.68 8.75 2.29
CA VAL A 10 3.25 8.55 2.53
C VAL A 10 3.00 7.37 3.46
N VAL A 11 3.57 6.20 3.17
CA VAL A 11 3.38 5.00 4.01
C VAL A 11 3.96 5.23 5.40
N LYS A 12 5.11 5.89 5.52
CA LYS A 12 5.70 6.23 6.82
C LYS A 12 4.77 7.12 7.65
N ALA A 13 4.15 8.13 7.05
CA ALA A 13 3.20 9.00 7.74
C ALA A 13 1.96 8.24 8.23
N ILE A 14 1.44 7.31 7.42
CA ILE A 14 0.32 6.43 7.81
C ILE A 14 0.71 5.59 9.03
N LEU A 15 1.88 4.95 9.01
CA LEU A 15 2.36 4.13 10.14
C LEU A 15 2.60 4.95 11.40
N THR A 16 3.12 6.17 11.28
CA THR A 16 3.25 7.09 12.43
C THR A 16 1.89 7.39 13.07
N GLU A 17 0.85 7.62 12.26
CA GLU A 17 -0.50 7.85 12.78
C GLU A 17 -1.08 6.58 13.43
N GLU A 18 -0.90 5.40 12.83
CA GLU A 18 -1.34 4.14 13.44
C GLU A 18 -0.66 3.89 14.79
N GLN A 19 0.64 4.13 14.90
CA GLN A 19 1.36 4.01 16.18
C GLN A 19 0.84 5.01 17.22
N ARG A 20 0.58 6.26 16.81
CA ARG A 20 -0.01 7.27 17.69
C ARG A 20 -1.38 6.82 18.20
N ARG A 21 -2.23 6.24 17.35
CA ARG A 21 -3.53 5.69 17.76
C ARG A 21 -3.37 4.55 18.76
N GLN A 22 -2.48 3.61 18.50
CA GLN A 22 -2.22 2.50 19.41
C GLN A 22 -1.72 2.98 20.79
N SER A 23 -0.85 4.00 20.83
CA SER A 23 -0.40 4.60 22.09
C SER A 23 -1.51 5.26 22.91
N LEU A 24 -2.64 5.59 22.28
CA LEU A 24 -3.83 6.15 22.92
C LEU A 24 -4.93 5.09 23.15
N GLY A 25 -4.64 3.81 22.89
CA GLY A 25 -5.57 2.69 23.07
C GLY A 25 -6.49 2.40 21.88
N ASP A 26 -6.31 3.07 20.74
CA ASP A 26 -7.06 2.78 19.51
C ASP A 26 -6.26 1.85 18.59
N MET A 27 -6.69 0.59 18.51
CA MET A 27 -6.00 -0.46 17.74
C MET A 27 -6.47 -0.58 16.29
N ARG A 28 -7.35 0.31 15.80
CA ARG A 28 -7.91 0.21 14.45
C ARG A 28 -6.90 0.66 13.39
N PRO A 29 -6.52 -0.22 12.43
CA PRO A 29 -5.63 0.16 11.33
C PRO A 29 -6.35 1.02 10.29
N ILE A 30 -5.59 1.73 9.47
CA ILE A 30 -6.07 2.51 8.32
C ILE A 30 -6.14 1.58 7.11
N PRO A 31 -7.34 1.20 6.62
CA PRO A 31 -7.45 0.31 5.47
C PRO A 31 -6.97 1.01 4.19
N MET A 32 -6.25 0.26 3.34
CA MET A 32 -5.71 0.77 2.09
C MET A 32 -6.02 -0.15 0.91
N ARG A 33 -6.03 0.42 -0.30
CA ARG A 33 -6.17 -0.29 -1.57
C ARG A 33 -5.21 0.31 -2.60
N PRO A 34 -4.75 -0.45 -3.61
CA PRO A 34 -3.87 0.06 -4.68
C PRO A 34 -4.59 1.02 -5.65
N ASP A 35 -5.91 1.18 -5.47
CA ASP A 35 -6.82 2.02 -6.25
C ASP A 35 -6.91 1.63 -7.73
N HIS A 36 -5.92 2.02 -8.54
CA HIS A 36 -5.84 1.72 -9.96
C HIS A 36 -4.58 0.93 -10.32
N GLY A 37 -4.66 0.18 -11.42
CA GLY A 37 -3.55 -0.61 -11.94
C GLY A 37 -3.45 -0.52 -13.45
N HIS A 38 -2.22 -0.56 -13.97
CA HIS A 38 -2.01 -0.67 -15.41
C HIS A 38 -2.57 -2.01 -15.93
N GLN A 39 -3.18 -1.99 -17.10
CA GLN A 39 -3.51 -3.22 -17.82
C GLN A 39 -2.20 -3.85 -18.33
N MET A 40 -1.94 -5.11 -17.97
CA MET A 40 -0.66 -5.77 -18.25
C MET A 40 -0.83 -7.29 -18.27
N LEU A 41 0.14 -7.99 -18.87
CA LEU A 41 0.13 -9.45 -19.02
C LEU A 41 -1.21 -9.95 -19.58
N ASP A 42 -1.78 -11.02 -19.01
CA ASP A 42 -3.03 -11.64 -19.46
C ASP A 42 -4.21 -10.67 -19.49
N ASP A 43 -4.18 -9.59 -18.71
CA ASP A 43 -5.27 -8.62 -18.70
C ASP A 43 -5.31 -7.79 -19.98
N LEU A 44 -4.23 -7.70 -20.78
CA LEU A 44 -4.23 -7.03 -22.08
C LEU A 44 -5.17 -7.68 -23.10
N HIS A 45 -5.47 -8.97 -22.94
CA HIS A 45 -6.32 -9.74 -23.85
C HIS A 45 -7.76 -9.91 -23.33
N LYS A 46 -8.10 -9.24 -22.21
CA LYS A 46 -9.43 -9.31 -21.59
C LYS A 46 -10.16 -7.98 -21.75
N LYS A 47 -11.48 -8.03 -21.82
CA LYS A 47 -12.32 -6.85 -21.61
C LYS A 47 -12.29 -6.50 -20.12
N THR A 48 -11.62 -5.40 -19.78
CA THR A 48 -11.47 -4.94 -18.39
C THR A 48 -12.11 -3.56 -18.21
N ASN A 49 -12.43 -3.22 -16.97
CA ASN A 49 -12.79 -1.84 -16.63
C ASN A 49 -11.51 -1.00 -16.61
N PRO A 50 -11.46 0.15 -17.31
CA PRO A 50 -10.26 0.98 -17.37
C PRO A 50 -9.68 1.28 -15.97
N GLY A 51 -8.41 0.94 -15.75
CA GLY A 51 -7.71 1.13 -14.48
C GLY A 51 -8.04 0.09 -13.39
N TYR A 52 -8.93 -0.87 -13.62
CA TYR A 52 -9.34 -1.89 -12.65
C TYR A 52 -8.96 -3.32 -13.05
N SER A 53 -7.95 -3.47 -13.92
CA SER A 53 -7.31 -4.76 -14.19
C SER A 53 -6.80 -5.40 -12.89
N ALA A 54 -6.73 -6.73 -12.85
CA ALA A 54 -6.35 -7.46 -11.65
C ALA A 54 -4.83 -7.40 -11.45
N ILE A 55 -4.06 -7.69 -12.49
CA ILE A 55 -2.61 -7.89 -12.41
C ILE A 55 -1.90 -6.59 -12.04
N GLY A 56 -2.29 -5.46 -12.64
CA GLY A 56 -1.72 -4.16 -12.31
C GLY A 56 -1.98 -3.73 -10.86
N ARG A 57 -3.21 -3.94 -10.37
CA ARG A 57 -3.58 -3.61 -8.98
C ARG A 57 -2.87 -4.54 -7.98
N LEU A 58 -2.76 -5.83 -8.31
CA LEU A 58 -2.00 -6.79 -7.50
C LEU A 58 -0.54 -6.39 -7.37
N LYS A 59 0.08 -5.96 -8.48
CA LYS A 59 1.46 -5.45 -8.48
C LYS A 59 1.61 -4.24 -7.55
N GLY A 60 0.75 -3.22 -7.70
CA GLY A 60 0.79 -2.03 -6.84
C GLY A 60 0.58 -2.36 -5.36
N LEU A 61 -0.33 -3.30 -5.05
CA LEU A 61 -0.55 -3.75 -3.67
C LEU A 61 0.68 -4.47 -3.11
N ALA A 62 1.35 -5.31 -3.90
CA ALA A 62 2.58 -6.00 -3.49
C ALA A 62 3.72 -5.01 -3.23
N GLU A 63 3.87 -3.97 -4.06
CA GLU A 63 4.86 -2.90 -3.88
C GLU A 63 4.64 -2.15 -2.57
N VAL A 64 3.42 -1.69 -2.33
CA VAL A 64 3.08 -0.94 -1.11
C VAL A 64 3.22 -1.81 0.15
N ARG A 65 2.79 -3.07 0.09
CA ARG A 65 2.98 -4.04 1.18
C ARG A 65 4.46 -4.26 1.50
N GLY A 66 5.33 -4.29 0.50
CA GLY A 66 6.78 -4.42 0.70
C GLY A 66 7.36 -3.21 1.44
N VAL A 67 6.98 -2.00 1.03
CA VAL A 67 7.39 -0.74 1.67
C VAL A 67 6.91 -0.68 3.12
N GLU A 68 5.63 -1.00 3.36
CA GLU A 68 5.03 -1.05 4.70
C GLU A 68 5.79 -2.02 5.62
N LEU A 69 6.06 -3.25 5.15
CA LEU A 69 6.78 -4.27 5.92
C LEU A 69 8.19 -3.81 6.28
N ALA A 70 8.92 -3.21 5.32
CA ALA A 70 10.26 -2.70 5.57
C ALA A 70 10.24 -1.59 6.64
N LEU A 71 9.33 -0.61 6.50
CA LEU A 71 9.16 0.47 7.47
C LEU A 71 8.80 -0.04 8.86
N LYS A 72 7.86 -0.99 8.97
CA LYS A 72 7.48 -1.63 10.25
C LYS A 72 8.68 -2.29 10.92
N ARG A 73 9.49 -3.02 10.17
CA ARG A 73 10.68 -3.69 10.72
C ARG A 73 11.77 -2.73 11.18
N THR A 74 11.96 -1.61 10.48
CA THR A 74 13.07 -0.68 10.75
C THR A 74 12.72 0.42 11.76
N PHE A 75 11.48 0.94 11.75
CA PHE A 75 11.11 2.14 12.53
C PHE A 75 9.93 1.95 13.48
N PHE A 76 9.06 0.95 13.24
CA PHE A 76 7.84 0.77 14.03
C PHE A 76 7.73 -0.65 14.61
N PRO A 77 8.67 -1.07 15.48
CA PRO A 77 8.68 -2.43 16.03
C PRO A 77 7.43 -2.76 16.85
N GLU A 78 6.79 -1.75 17.43
CA GLU A 78 5.52 -1.85 18.20
C GLU A 78 4.32 -2.24 17.31
N LEU A 79 4.38 -1.91 16.01
CA LEU A 79 3.30 -2.19 15.03
C LEU A 79 3.43 -3.58 14.37
N LYS A 80 4.31 -4.44 14.89
CA LYS A 80 4.47 -5.79 14.36
C LYS A 80 3.20 -6.61 14.64
N GLN A 81 2.65 -7.19 13.56
CA GLN A 81 1.71 -8.31 13.66
C GLN A 81 2.43 -9.54 14.21
#